data_AF-A0A6N7XQH1-F1
#
_entry.id   AF-A0A6N7XQH1-F1
#
_cell.length_a   1.000
_cell.length_b   1.000
_cell.length_c   1.000
_cell.angle_alpha   90.00
_cell.angle_beta   90.00
_cell.angle_gamma   90.00
#
_symmetry.space_group_name_H-M   'P 1'
#
loop_
_entity.id
_entity.type
_entity.pdbx_description
1 polymer ?
#
loop_
_entity_poly.entity_id
_entity_poly.type
_entity_poly.pdbx_seq_one_letter_code
_entity_poly.pdbx_strand_id
1 'polypeptide(L)'
;MPEDSLDDDVMDNVTPVVFVLSDARGKTAAGVVEAAADQFGEDAVIIKQLGNVRSVDMVKDYLDRNLDPGVPVAVFHTLVDRNLRRDIRRELDKRGIPSIDLLGPAITVLSTLTDQEPIYQPGHRTDTEVQEVQ
;
A
#
# COMPACT_ATOMS: atom_id res chain seq x y z
N MET A 1 -3.53 -40.62 28.18
CA MET A 1 -3.37 -39.84 26.95
C MET A 1 -3.23 -40.82 25.80
N PRO A 2 -4.06 -40.67 24.78
CA PRO A 2 -3.55 -40.31 23.47
C PRO A 2 -3.93 -38.85 23.21
N GLU A 3 -2.99 -38.16 22.59
CA GLU A 3 -3.07 -36.77 22.16
C GLU A 3 -4.19 -36.66 21.12
N ASP A 4 -5.18 -35.81 21.38
CA ASP A 4 -6.04 -35.30 20.31
C ASP A 4 -5.12 -34.53 19.36
N SER A 5 -4.80 -35.17 18.26
CA SER A 5 -4.21 -34.56 17.08
C SER A 5 -5.09 -33.39 16.69
N LEU A 6 -4.52 -32.19 16.76
CA LEU A 6 -5.05 -31.04 16.06
C LEU A 6 -5.13 -31.44 14.59
N ASP A 7 -6.36 -31.72 14.14
CA ASP A 7 -6.70 -31.59 12.74
C ASP A 7 -6.45 -30.11 12.40
N ASP A 8 -5.22 -29.81 11.99
CA ASP A 8 -4.95 -28.65 11.15
C ASP A 8 -5.81 -28.87 9.91
N ASP A 9 -7.04 -28.35 9.96
CA ASP A 9 -7.86 -28.10 8.80
C ASP A 9 -6.96 -27.34 7.82
N VAL A 10 -6.41 -28.06 6.85
CA VAL A 10 -5.75 -27.51 5.68
C VAL A 10 -6.85 -26.82 4.89
N MET A 11 -7.27 -25.64 5.36
CA MET A 11 -7.84 -24.62 4.51
C MET A 11 -6.81 -24.45 3.40
N ASP A 12 -7.24 -24.53 2.14
CA ASP A 12 -6.46 -24.05 1.02
C ASP A 12 -5.94 -22.66 1.41
N ASN A 13 -4.68 -22.57 1.85
CA ASN A 13 -4.12 -21.36 2.43
C ASN A 13 -3.85 -20.39 1.28
N VAL A 14 -4.91 -19.72 0.86
CA VAL A 14 -4.83 -18.68 -0.16
C VAL A 14 -4.09 -17.50 0.46
N THR A 15 -2.81 -17.37 0.08
CA THR A 15 -1.97 -16.27 0.56
C THR A 15 -2.56 -14.92 0.11
N PRO A 16 -2.87 -14.01 1.05
CA PRO A 16 -3.37 -12.67 0.72
C PRO A 16 -2.37 -11.89 -0.15
N VAL A 17 -2.90 -11.01 -1.00
CA VAL A 17 -2.09 -10.15 -1.88
C VAL A 17 -2.20 -8.69 -1.46
N VAL A 18 -1.06 -8.05 -1.25
CA VAL A 18 -0.98 -6.61 -1.02
C VAL A 18 -0.45 -5.93 -2.27
N PHE A 19 -1.27 -5.05 -2.86
CA PHE A 19 -0.84 -4.19 -3.96
C PHE A 19 -0.24 -2.90 -3.45
N VAL A 20 0.93 -2.54 -3.96
CA VAL A 20 1.61 -1.28 -3.66
C VAL A 20 1.53 -0.36 -4.87
N LEU A 21 0.86 0.78 -4.74
CA LEU A 21 0.70 1.77 -5.81
C LEU A 21 1.53 3.03 -5.53
N SER A 22 2.27 3.52 -6.53
CA SER A 22 3.08 4.73 -6.37
C SER A 22 3.21 5.52 -7.66
N ASP A 23 3.19 6.84 -7.57
CA ASP A 23 3.49 7.75 -8.69
C ASP A 23 5.02 7.93 -8.92
N ALA A 24 5.84 7.25 -8.10
CA ALA A 24 7.27 7.09 -8.24
C ALA A 24 7.63 5.60 -8.34
N ARG A 25 8.55 5.10 -7.51
CA ARG A 25 9.03 3.70 -7.58
C ARG A 25 8.32 2.71 -6.66
N GLY A 26 7.53 3.16 -5.67
CA GLY A 26 6.85 2.25 -4.72
C GLY A 26 7.68 1.76 -3.52
N LYS A 27 8.99 2.02 -3.48
CA LYS A 27 9.89 1.53 -2.42
C LYS A 27 9.44 1.91 -0.99
N THR A 28 8.94 3.12 -0.79
CA THR A 28 8.50 3.58 0.54
C THR A 28 7.31 2.77 1.04
N ALA A 29 6.29 2.60 0.19
CA ALA A 29 5.12 1.81 0.55
C ALA A 29 5.46 0.33 0.72
N ALA A 30 6.30 -0.23 -0.15
CA ALA A 30 6.78 -1.60 -0.03
C ALA A 30 7.47 -1.84 1.31
N GLY A 31 8.40 -0.96 1.72
CA GLY A 31 9.09 -1.11 3.00
C GLY A 31 8.15 -1.03 4.22
N VAL A 32 7.07 -0.23 4.15
CA VAL A 32 6.04 -0.21 5.20
C VAL A 32 5.26 -1.53 5.25
N VAL A 33 4.90 -2.07 4.08
CA VAL A 33 4.19 -3.36 3.99
C VAL A 33 5.09 -4.50 4.47
N GLU A 34 6.36 -4.52 4.08
CA GLU A 34 7.36 -5.49 4.53
C GLU A 34 7.51 -5.45 6.06
N ALA A 35 7.75 -4.26 6.64
CA ALA A 35 7.87 -4.10 8.09
C ALA A 35 6.59 -4.50 8.86
N ALA A 36 5.41 -4.27 8.27
CA ALA A 36 4.15 -4.73 8.85
C ALA A 36 3.98 -6.26 8.71
N ALA A 37 4.40 -6.84 7.59
CA ALA A 37 4.35 -8.28 7.34
C ALA A 37 5.29 -9.07 8.29
N ASP A 38 6.42 -8.48 8.71
CA ASP A 38 7.34 -9.06 9.70
C ASP A 38 6.68 -9.35 11.06
N GLN A 39 5.48 -8.81 11.33
CA GLN A 39 4.70 -9.11 12.53
C GLN A 39 3.86 -10.38 12.41
N PHE A 40 3.91 -11.06 11.27
CA PHE A 40 3.18 -12.28 10.94
C PHE A 40 4.15 -13.43 10.62
N GLY A 41 3.62 -14.63 10.36
CA GLY A 41 4.43 -15.78 9.95
C GLY A 41 5.08 -15.61 8.58
N GLU A 42 6.00 -16.51 8.24
CA GLU A 42 6.60 -16.57 6.91
C GLU A 42 5.52 -16.67 5.82
N ASP A 43 5.76 -16.01 4.68
CA ASP A 43 4.86 -15.99 3.53
C ASP A 43 3.41 -15.54 3.84
N ALA A 44 3.20 -14.74 4.89
CA ALA A 44 1.88 -14.26 5.29
C ALA A 44 1.17 -13.42 4.21
N VAL A 45 1.92 -12.77 3.33
CA VAL A 45 1.37 -11.96 2.22
C VAL A 45 2.28 -12.00 0.99
N ILE A 46 1.67 -11.87 -0.20
CA ILE A 46 2.39 -11.62 -1.47
C ILE A 46 2.31 -10.13 -1.79
N ILE A 47 3.46 -9.47 -1.95
CA ILE A 47 3.52 -8.04 -2.29
C ILE A 47 3.69 -7.86 -3.80
N LYS A 48 2.73 -7.21 -4.46
CA LYS A 48 2.79 -6.85 -5.88
C LYS A 48 2.86 -5.33 -6.05
N GLN A 49 3.85 -4.81 -6.76
CA GLN A 49 4.06 -3.35 -6.89
C GLN A 49 3.71 -2.82 -8.29
N LEU A 50 2.99 -1.69 -8.33
CA LEU A 50 2.77 -0.86 -9.51
C LEU A 50 3.35 0.54 -9.26
N GLY A 51 4.53 0.79 -9.84
CA GLY A 51 5.13 2.12 -9.86
C GLY A 51 4.65 2.98 -11.02
N ASN A 52 5.07 4.25 -11.02
CA ASN A 52 4.75 5.26 -12.04
C ASN A 52 3.27 5.37 -12.37
N VAL A 53 2.39 5.26 -11.37
CA VAL A 53 0.96 5.45 -11.55
C VAL A 53 0.68 6.88 -11.99
N ARG A 54 0.04 7.04 -13.16
CA ARG A 54 -0.31 8.34 -13.74
C ARG A 54 -1.81 8.55 -13.94
N SER A 55 -2.63 7.51 -13.85
CA SER A 55 -4.06 7.59 -14.05
C SER A 55 -4.80 6.49 -13.29
N VAL A 56 -6.09 6.72 -13.04
CA VAL A 56 -6.99 5.68 -12.51
C VAL A 56 -7.12 4.49 -13.46
N ASP A 57 -7.17 4.73 -14.77
CA ASP A 57 -7.36 3.63 -15.73
C ASP A 57 -6.17 2.67 -15.75
N MET A 58 -4.94 3.17 -15.53
CA MET A 58 -3.77 2.31 -15.33
C MET A 58 -3.93 1.40 -14.11
N VAL A 59 -4.50 1.91 -13.00
CA VAL A 59 -4.76 1.12 -11.80
C VAL A 59 -5.87 0.09 -12.06
N LYS A 60 -6.95 0.47 -12.75
CA LYS A 60 -8.01 -0.47 -13.15
C LYS A 60 -7.44 -1.62 -13.98
N ASP A 61 -6.74 -1.30 -15.06
CA ASP A 61 -6.13 -2.28 -15.96
C ASP A 61 -5.18 -3.23 -15.21
N TYR A 62 -4.41 -2.68 -14.26
CA TYR A 62 -3.50 -3.47 -13.45
C TYR A 62 -4.26 -4.41 -12.51
N LEU A 63 -5.26 -3.90 -11.78
CA LEU A 63 -6.07 -4.71 -10.87
C LEU A 63 -6.86 -5.78 -11.64
N ASP A 64 -7.45 -5.45 -12.79
CA ASP A 64 -8.22 -6.39 -13.62
C ASP A 64 -7.37 -7.58 -14.10
N ARG A 65 -6.06 -7.39 -14.27
CA ARG A 65 -5.13 -8.46 -14.69
C ARG A 65 -4.52 -9.26 -13.54
N ASN A 66 -4.58 -8.74 -12.31
CA ASN A 66 -3.82 -9.29 -11.18
C ASN A 66 -4.68 -9.69 -9.99
N LEU A 67 -5.98 -9.38 -10.01
CA LEU A 67 -6.96 -9.82 -9.04
C LEU A 67 -7.42 -11.24 -9.37
N ASP A 68 -7.14 -12.15 -8.46
CA ASP A 68 -7.58 -13.54 -8.54
C ASP A 68 -8.86 -13.72 -7.68
N PRO A 69 -9.94 -14.32 -8.21
CA PRO A 69 -11.15 -14.55 -7.44
C PRO A 69 -10.89 -15.38 -6.18
N GLY A 70 -11.45 -14.94 -5.05
CA GLY A 70 -11.30 -15.61 -3.76
C GLY A 70 -10.01 -15.30 -3.00
N VAL A 71 -9.08 -14.53 -3.59
CA VAL A 71 -7.85 -14.09 -2.90
C VAL A 71 -8.14 -12.82 -2.09
N PRO A 72 -7.86 -12.79 -0.77
CA PRO A 72 -7.95 -11.56 0.02
C PRO A 72 -6.95 -10.52 -0.47
N VAL A 73 -7.40 -9.27 -0.62
CA VAL A 73 -6.58 -8.20 -1.19
C VAL A 73 -6.65 -6.91 -0.39
N ALA A 74 -5.52 -6.18 -0.35
CA ALA A 74 -5.45 -4.82 0.17
C ALA A 74 -4.52 -3.97 -0.69
N VAL A 75 -4.67 -2.63 -0.62
CA VAL A 75 -3.82 -1.69 -1.34
C VAL A 75 -3.13 -0.72 -0.38
N PHE A 76 -1.82 -0.55 -0.54
CA PHE A 76 -1.05 0.52 0.08
C PHE A 76 -0.57 1.48 -0.99
N HIS A 77 -0.67 2.78 -0.77
CA HIS A 77 -0.27 3.73 -1.79
C HIS A 77 0.47 4.96 -1.27
N THR A 78 1.41 5.43 -2.10
CA THR A 78 2.13 6.69 -1.94
C THR A 78 1.93 7.50 -3.21
N LEU A 79 0.86 8.30 -3.23
CA LEU A 79 0.52 9.19 -4.34
C LEU A 79 0.57 10.60 -3.80
N VAL A 80 1.30 11.52 -4.44
CA VAL A 80 1.32 12.93 -4.01
C VAL A 80 0.17 13.70 -4.64
N ASP A 81 -0.18 13.44 -5.89
CA ASP A 81 -1.27 14.16 -6.57
C ASP A 81 -2.61 13.89 -5.88
N ARG A 82 -3.27 14.97 -5.42
CA ARG A 82 -4.51 14.91 -4.65
C ARG A 82 -5.68 14.37 -5.47
N ASN A 83 -5.78 14.73 -6.75
CA ASN A 83 -6.89 14.31 -7.61
C ASN A 83 -6.74 12.82 -7.96
N LEU A 84 -5.55 12.41 -8.41
CA LEU A 84 -5.23 11.02 -8.72
C LEU A 84 -5.46 10.11 -7.51
N ARG A 85 -4.98 10.52 -6.33
CA ARG A 85 -5.24 9.82 -5.08
C ARG A 85 -6.72 9.67 -4.77
N ARG A 86 -7.50 10.76 -4.86
CA ARG A 86 -8.94 10.73 -4.62
C ARG A 86 -9.65 9.78 -5.58
N ASP A 87 -9.28 9.83 -6.85
CA ASP A 87 -9.96 9.07 -7.88
C ASP A 87 -9.57 7.57 -7.81
N ILE A 88 -8.32 7.25 -7.44
CA ILE A 88 -7.89 5.87 -7.13
C ILE A 88 -8.60 5.34 -5.89
N ARG A 89 -8.67 6.12 -4.81
CA ARG A 89 -9.38 5.70 -3.59
C ARG A 89 -10.85 5.37 -3.89
N ARG A 90 -11.53 6.21 -4.66
CA ARG A 90 -12.90 5.95 -5.11
C ARG A 90 -13.03 4.67 -5.93
N GLU A 91 -12.05 4.36 -6.76
CA GLU A 91 -12.03 3.11 -7.54
C GLU A 91 -11.86 1.89 -6.63
N LEU A 92 -10.96 1.96 -5.65
CA LEU A 92 -10.75 0.89 -4.67
C LEU A 92 -12.01 0.68 -3.79
N ASP A 93 -12.63 1.76 -3.32
CA ASP A 93 -13.87 1.73 -2.55
C ASP A 93 -15.00 1.05 -3.35
N LYS A 94 -15.15 1.39 -4.64
CA LYS A 94 -16.15 0.75 -5.54
C LYS A 94 -15.95 -0.75 -5.68
N ARG A 95 -14.69 -1.20 -5.65
CA ARG A 95 -14.32 -2.62 -5.75
C ARG A 95 -14.36 -3.33 -4.39
N GLY A 96 -14.63 -2.62 -3.30
CA GLY A 96 -14.58 -3.17 -1.94
C GLY A 96 -13.17 -3.54 -1.49
N ILE A 97 -12.13 -2.97 -2.10
CA ILE A 97 -10.74 -3.26 -1.77
C ILE A 97 -10.28 -2.31 -0.66
N PRO A 98 -9.91 -2.80 0.52
CA PRO A 98 -9.38 -1.95 1.60
C PRO A 98 -8.07 -1.29 1.17
N SER A 99 -7.89 -0.01 1.55
CA SER A 99 -6.70 0.74 1.14
C SER A 99 -6.14 1.67 2.23
N ILE A 100 -4.82 1.85 2.22
CA ILE A 100 -4.07 2.73 3.11
C ILE A 100 -3.29 3.78 2.30
N ASP A 101 -3.58 5.05 2.57
CA ASP A 101 -2.80 6.19 2.09
C ASP A 101 -1.67 6.51 3.07
N LEU A 102 -0.44 6.20 2.69
CA LEU A 102 0.72 6.41 3.55
C LEU A 102 1.22 7.86 3.53
N LEU A 103 0.95 8.61 2.47
CA LEU A 103 1.60 9.90 2.25
C LEU A 103 0.67 11.09 2.48
N GLY A 104 -0.64 10.92 2.30
CA GLY A 104 -1.61 12.00 2.45
C GLY A 104 -1.67 12.56 3.86
N PRO A 105 -1.91 11.72 4.87
CA PRO A 105 -1.88 12.13 6.27
C PRO A 105 -0.53 12.78 6.63
N ALA A 106 0.59 12.20 6.20
CA ALA A 106 1.92 12.75 6.46
C ALA A 106 2.11 14.16 5.86
N ILE A 107 1.72 14.35 4.58
CA ILE A 107 1.75 15.66 3.93
C ILE A 107 0.87 16.67 4.67
N THR A 108 -0.34 16.28 5.11
CA THR A 108 -1.25 17.17 5.84
C THR A 108 -0.65 17.61 7.18
N VAL A 109 -0.03 16.70 7.93
CA VAL A 109 0.66 17.02 9.18
C VAL A 109 1.82 17.97 8.92
N LEU A 110 2.68 17.68 7.93
CA LEU A 110 3.82 18.54 7.60
C LEU A 110 3.38 19.93 7.16
N SER A 111 2.36 20.05 6.30
CA SER A 111 1.81 21.33 5.87
C SER A 111 1.34 22.19 7.05
N THR A 112 0.72 21.55 8.06
CA THR A 112 0.29 22.24 9.28
C THR A 112 1.49 22.67 10.15
N LEU A 113 2.52 21.82 10.25
CA LEU A 113 3.71 22.11 11.04
C LEU A 113 4.60 23.19 10.42
N THR A 114 4.68 23.26 9.09
CA THR A 114 5.51 24.23 8.37
C THR A 114 4.79 25.50 7.98
N ASP A 115 3.45 25.52 8.09
CA ASP A 115 2.57 26.58 7.54
C ASP A 115 2.81 26.83 6.04
N GLN A 116 3.05 25.74 5.30
CA GLN A 116 3.32 25.77 3.86
C GLN A 116 2.38 24.86 3.08
N GLU A 117 2.03 25.31 1.87
CA GLU A 117 1.30 24.49 0.91
C GLU A 117 2.23 23.45 0.25
N PRO A 118 1.83 22.16 0.21
CA PRO A 118 2.61 21.14 -0.46
C PRO A 118 2.69 21.36 -1.97
N ILE A 119 3.84 21.06 -2.56
CA ILE A 119 4.09 21.21 -4.00
C ILE A 119 3.36 20.13 -4.83
N TYR A 120 3.04 18.99 -4.21
CA TYR A 120 2.39 17.83 -4.84
C TYR A 120 3.04 17.33 -6.15
N GLN A 121 4.37 17.45 -6.26
CA GLN A 121 5.12 17.03 -7.45
C GLN A 121 5.69 15.60 -7.28
N PRO A 122 5.26 14.62 -8.10
CA PRO A 122 5.80 13.27 -8.04
C PRO A 122 7.30 13.24 -8.33
N GLY A 123 8.03 12.42 -7.58
CA GLY A 123 9.48 12.24 -7.78
C GLY A 123 10.35 13.41 -7.34
N HIS A 124 9.76 14.47 -6.78
CA HIS A 124 10.52 15.56 -6.17
C HIS A 124 11.29 15.05 -4.94
N ARG A 125 12.57 15.40 -4.85
CA ARG A 125 13.43 15.11 -3.69
C ARG A 125 14.03 16.42 -3.19
N THR A 126 13.82 16.69 -1.92
CA THR A 126 14.54 17.73 -1.17
C THR A 126 15.58 17.08 -0.30
N ASP A 127 16.72 17.76 -0.10
CA ASP A 127 17.65 17.38 0.94
C ASP A 127 17.02 17.72 2.29
N THR A 128 16.67 16.69 3.05
CA THR A 128 16.15 16.80 4.41
C THR A 128 17.08 16.03 5.32
N GLU A 129 17.67 16.72 6.28
CA GLU A 129 18.57 16.13 7.26
C GLU A 129 17.75 15.46 8.37
N VAL A 130 17.89 14.15 8.52
CA VAL A 130 17.33 13.42 9.65
C VAL A 130 18.36 13.50 10.77
N GLN A 131 18.01 14.18 11.86
CA GLN A 131 18.85 14.26 13.05
C GLN A 131 18.47 13.14 14.01
N GLU A 132 19.42 12.26 14.33
CA GLU A 132 19.25 11.30 15.42
C GLU A 132 19.40 12.02 16.75
N VAL A 133 18.36 11.97 17.57
CA VAL A 133 18.40 12.50 18.93
C VAL A 133 18.71 11.33 19.86
N GLN A 134 19.80 11.45 20.62
CA GLN A 134 20.24 10.47 21.62
C GLN A 134 19.33 10.46 22.86
#